data_AF-D5AU19-F1
#
_entry.id   AF-D5AU19-F1
#
_cell.length_a   1.000
_cell.length_b   1.000
_cell.length_c   1.000
_cell.angle_alpha   90.00
_cell.angle_beta   90.00
_cell.angle_gamma   90.00
#
_symmetry.space_group_name_H-M   'P 1'
#
loop_
_entity.id
_entity.type
_entity.pdbx_description
1 polymer ?
#
loop_
_entity_poly.entity_id
_entity_poly.type
_entity_poly.pdbx_seq_one_letter_code
_entity_poly.pdbx_strand_id
1 'polypeptide(L)'
;MQNPDPKREKLTIILAQVFISCLMALMMTFLFSILLQGFPEGWALIWLRNWLTAWPVAFLLSLGVGPLSFKLAFRVMHRPVREG
;
A
#
# COMPACT_ATOMS: atom_id res chain seq x y z
N MET A 1 10.63 23.13 -24.31
CA MET A 1 10.28 22.83 -22.91
C MET A 1 8.90 22.18 -22.94
N GLN A 2 8.86 20.85 -22.89
CA GLN A 2 7.62 20.07 -22.97
C GLN A 2 6.79 20.36 -21.72
N ASN A 3 5.64 21.00 -21.88
CA ASN A 3 4.72 21.27 -20.78
C ASN A 3 4.29 19.91 -20.19
N PRO A 4 4.53 19.62 -18.89
CA PRO A 4 4.18 18.33 -18.32
C PRO A 4 2.67 18.12 -18.43
N ASP A 5 2.27 17.13 -19.22
CA ASP A 5 0.87 16.72 -19.35
C ASP A 5 0.36 16.26 -17.96
N PRO A 6 -0.55 16.99 -17.30
CA PRO A 6 -0.98 16.69 -15.93
C PRO A 6 -1.67 15.31 -15.82
N LYS A 7 -2.13 14.74 -16.95
CA LYS A 7 -2.66 13.37 -17.01
C LYS A 7 -1.56 12.32 -16.85
N ARG A 8 -0.37 12.52 -17.43
CA ARG A 8 0.72 11.54 -17.36
C ARG A 8 1.26 11.42 -15.94
N GLU A 9 1.40 12.54 -15.24
CA GLU A 9 1.89 12.57 -13.86
C GLU A 9 0.95 11.80 -12.91
N LYS A 10 -0.37 12.00 -13.04
CA LYS A 10 -1.36 11.23 -12.26
C LYS A 10 -1.31 9.73 -12.56
N LEU A 11 -1.17 9.36 -13.83
CA LEU A 11 -1.00 7.96 -14.21
C LEU A 11 0.29 7.37 -13.66
N THR A 12 1.40 8.12 -13.69
CA THR A 12 2.67 7.72 -13.09
C THR A 12 2.52 7.49 -11.58
N ILE A 13 1.82 8.38 -10.87
CA ILE A 13 1.56 8.24 -9.42
C ILE A 13 0.71 6.99 -9.14
N ILE A 14 -0.37 6.77 -9.90
CA ILE A 14 -1.22 5.59 -9.72
C ILE A 14 -0.43 4.32 -10.02
N LEU A 15 0.34 4.30 -11.11
CA LEU A 15 1.15 3.15 -11.49
C LEU A 15 2.22 2.88 -10.42
N ALA A 16 2.90 3.91 -9.93
CA ALA A 16 3.83 3.80 -8.82
C ALA A 16 3.16 3.23 -7.57
N GLN A 17 1.95 3.67 -7.22
CA GLN A 17 1.20 3.10 -6.10
C GLN A 17 0.85 1.62 -6.31
N VAL A 18 0.48 1.20 -7.52
CA VAL A 18 0.26 -0.23 -7.85
C VAL A 18 1.54 -1.02 -7.62
N PHE A 19 2.67 -0.54 -8.12
CA PHE A 19 3.97 -1.21 -7.95
C PHE A 19 4.40 -1.27 -6.49
N ILE A 20 4.27 -0.17 -5.75
CA ILE A 20 4.60 -0.10 -4.33
C ILE A 20 3.70 -1.06 -3.54
N SER A 21 2.38 -1.05 -3.74
CA SER A 21 1.47 -1.95 -3.02
C SER A 21 1.70 -3.42 -3.38
N CYS A 22 2.04 -3.71 -4.64
CA CYS A 22 2.43 -5.03 -5.13
C CYS A 22 3.68 -5.56 -4.42
N LEU A 23 4.77 -4.77 -4.44
CA LEU A 23 6.05 -5.15 -3.86
C LEU A 23 6.00 -5.24 -2.33
N MET A 24 5.33 -4.29 -1.66
CA MET A 24 5.18 -4.34 -0.20
C MET A 24 4.34 -5.54 0.25
N ALA A 25 3.21 -5.79 -0.43
CA ALA A 25 2.38 -6.95 -0.12
C ALA A 25 3.15 -8.26 -0.37
N LEU A 26 3.89 -8.35 -1.48
CA LEU A 26 4.74 -9.50 -1.80
C LEU A 26 5.78 -9.74 -0.71
N MET A 27 6.47 -8.69 -0.27
CA MET A 27 7.53 -8.80 0.71
C MET A 27 6.99 -9.21 2.08
N MET A 28 5.88 -8.59 2.53
CA MET A 28 5.24 -8.96 3.80
C MET A 28 4.68 -10.39 3.77
N THR A 29 3.93 -10.78 2.73
CA THR A 29 3.37 -12.14 2.66
C THR A 29 4.47 -13.19 2.51
N PHE A 30 5.55 -12.90 1.79
CA PHE A 30 6.70 -13.79 1.68
C PHE A 30 7.46 -13.94 2.99
N LEU A 31 7.80 -12.82 3.65
CA LEU A 31 8.47 -12.84 4.94
C LEU A 31 7.63 -13.56 6.00
N PHE A 32 6.34 -13.23 6.13
CA PHE A 32 5.46 -13.93 7.07
C PHE A 32 5.29 -15.40 6.73
N SER A 33 5.17 -15.75 5.45
CA SER A 33 4.97 -17.14 5.04
C SER A 33 6.20 -18.00 5.28
N ILE A 34 7.42 -17.47 5.13
CA ILE A 34 8.67 -18.18 5.46
C ILE A 34 8.95 -18.17 6.96
N LEU A 35 8.88 -16.99 7.61
CA LEU A 35 9.30 -16.82 9.01
C LEU A 35 8.33 -17.44 10.02
N LEU A 36 7.01 -17.39 9.79
CA LEU A 36 6.03 -17.95 10.71
C LEU A 36 5.62 -19.39 10.37
N GLN A 37 5.52 -19.72 9.08
CA GLN A 37 4.91 -20.98 8.62
C GLN A 37 5.93 -22.04 8.18
N GLY A 38 7.18 -21.65 7.91
CA GLY A 38 8.19 -22.55 7.33
C GLY A 38 7.88 -22.93 5.87
N PHE A 39 8.32 -24.11 5.44
CA PHE A 39 8.06 -24.65 4.09
C PHE A 39 7.17 -25.91 4.14
N PRO A 40 5.86 -25.78 4.39
CA PRO A 40 4.91 -26.88 4.27
C PRO A 40 4.74 -27.33 2.80
N GLU A 41 4.23 -28.55 2.60
CA GLU A 41 3.93 -29.07 1.27
C GLU A 41 2.92 -28.15 0.54
N GLY A 42 3.25 -27.72 -0.67
CA GLY A 42 2.40 -26.77 -1.42
C GLY A 42 2.48 -25.31 -0.95
N TRP A 43 3.47 -24.95 -0.13
CA TRP A 43 3.71 -23.60 0.39
C TRP A 43 3.65 -22.50 -0.69
N ALA A 44 4.31 -22.71 -1.83
CA ALA A 44 4.33 -21.73 -2.92
C ALA A 44 2.91 -21.40 -3.45
N LEU A 45 2.02 -22.40 -3.49
CA LEU A 45 0.65 -22.23 -3.98
C LEU A 45 -0.21 -21.45 -2.96
N ILE A 46 -0.04 -21.76 -1.67
CA ILE A 46 -0.72 -21.07 -0.56
C ILE A 46 -0.24 -19.62 -0.46
N TRP A 47 1.08 -19.41 -0.53
CA TRP A 47 1.69 -18.08 -0.56
C TRP A 47 1.18 -17.26 -1.74
N LEU A 48 1.20 -17.84 -2.95
CA LEU A 48 0.75 -17.15 -4.15
C LEU A 48 -0.73 -16.78 -4.05
N ARG A 49 -1.59 -17.70 -3.57
CA ARG A 49 -3.01 -17.43 -3.33
C ARG A 49 -3.21 -16.28 -2.34
N ASN A 50 -2.51 -16.30 -1.21
CA ASN A 50 -2.58 -15.27 -0.16
C ASN A 50 -2.09 -13.91 -0.67
N TRP A 51 -0.98 -13.90 -1.42
CA TRP A 51 -0.46 -12.70 -2.06
C TRP A 51 -1.44 -12.13 -3.09
N LEU A 52 -2.01 -12.98 -3.95
CA LEU A 52 -2.95 -12.58 -4.98
C LEU A 52 -4.27 -12.04 -4.40
N THR A 53 -4.70 -12.53 -3.24
CA THR A 53 -5.87 -11.99 -2.52
C THR A 53 -5.55 -10.71 -1.76
N ALA A 54 -4.36 -10.62 -1.15
CA ALA A 54 -3.93 -9.44 -0.39
C ALA A 54 -3.63 -8.23 -1.29
N TRP A 55 -3.05 -8.44 -2.47
CA TRP A 55 -2.67 -7.38 -3.40
C TRP A 55 -3.81 -6.43 -3.80
N PRO A 56 -4.97 -6.89 -4.30
CA PRO A 56 -6.08 -6.00 -4.67
C PRO A 56 -6.65 -5.27 -3.45
N VAL A 57 -6.70 -5.92 -2.29
CA VAL A 57 -7.14 -5.29 -1.03
C VAL A 57 -6.18 -4.17 -0.62
N ALA A 58 -4.86 -4.43 -0.67
CA ALA A 58 -3.84 -3.45 -0.35
C ALA A 58 -3.84 -2.26 -1.33
N PHE A 59 -4.07 -2.53 -2.62
CA PHE A 59 -4.18 -1.47 -3.64
C PHE A 59 -5.41 -0.59 -3.40
N LEU A 60 -6.59 -1.19 -3.20
CA LEU A 60 -7.82 -0.46 -2.88
C LEU A 60 -7.68 0.35 -1.59
N LEU A 61 -7.06 -0.23 -0.57
CA LEU A 61 -6.73 0.50 0.66
C LEU A 61 -5.77 1.64 0.38
N SER A 62 -4.70 1.47 -0.40
CA SER A 62 -3.73 2.54 -0.70
C SER A 62 -4.38 3.76 -1.37
N LEU A 63 -5.38 3.54 -2.23
CA LEU A 63 -6.18 4.62 -2.83
C LEU A 63 -7.02 5.38 -1.79
N GLY A 64 -7.59 4.69 -0.81
CA GLY A 64 -8.40 5.31 0.27
C GLY A 64 -7.59 5.85 1.44
N VAL A 65 -6.46 5.23 1.76
CA VAL A 65 -5.58 5.55 2.88
C VAL A 65 -4.86 6.87 2.63
N GLY A 66 -4.54 7.23 1.38
CA GLY A 66 -3.97 8.54 1.04
C GLY A 66 -4.79 9.70 1.64
N PRO A 67 -6.04 9.94 1.18
CA PRO A 67 -6.87 11.01 1.70
C PRO A 67 -7.24 10.83 3.18
N LEU A 68 -7.37 9.59 3.65
CA LEU A 68 -7.68 9.29 5.05
C LEU A 68 -6.53 9.70 5.99
N SER A 69 -5.29 9.38 5.63
CA SER A 69 -4.08 9.73 6.39
C SER A 69 -3.89 11.24 6.47
N PHE A 70 -4.11 11.97 5.36
CA PHE A 70 -4.08 13.44 5.39
C PHE A 70 -5.18 14.00 6.29
N LYS A 71 -6.41 13.46 6.23
CA LYS A 71 -7.52 13.90 7.09
C LYS A 71 -7.26 13.63 8.57
N LEU A 72 -6.65 12.49 8.90
CA LEU A 72 -6.26 12.14 10.26
C LEU A 72 -5.10 13.01 10.77
N ALA A 73 -4.07 13.21 9.95
CA ALA A 73 -2.94 14.11 10.27
C ALA A 73 -3.44 15.54 10.53
N PHE A 74 -4.35 16.04 9.70
CA PHE A 74 -4.95 17.36 9.89
C PHE A 74 -5.74 17.45 11.20
N ARG A 75 -6.52 16.41 11.55
CA ARG A 75 -7.28 16.34 12.80
C ARG A 75 -6.38 16.28 14.04
N VAL A 76 -5.23 15.62 13.96
CA VAL A 76 -4.26 15.55 15.07
C VAL A 76 -3.50 16.87 15.23
N MET A 77 -3.07 17.48 14.12
CA MET A 77 -2.37 18.77 14.11
C MET A 77 -3.29 19.95 14.51
N HIS A 78 -4.59 19.88 14.21
CA HIS A 78 -5.59 20.86 14.65
C HIS A 78 -6.08 20.66 16.09
N ARG A 79 -5.34 19.96 16.95
CA ARG A 79 -5.57 20.13 18.39
C ARG A 79 -5.22 21.59 18.71
N PRO A 80 -6.18 22.43 19.16
CA PRO A 80 -5.84 23.76 19.61
C PRO A 80 -4.77 23.59 20.68
N VAL A 81 -3.61 24.21 20.48
CA VAL A 81 -2.68 24.48 21.57
C VAL A 81 -3.53 25.15 22.63
N ARG A 82 -3.83 24.41 23.69
CA ARG A 82 -4.48 24.96 24.87
C ARG A 82 -3.43 25.82 25.53
N GLU A 83 -3.32 27.07 25.08
CA GLU A 83 -2.59 28.11 25.77
C GLU A 83 -3.27 28.26 27.14
N GLY A 84 -2.54 27.85 28.18
CA GLY A 84 -2.89 28.02 29.58
C GLY A 84 -2.10 29.17 30.17
#